data_AF-A0A953EDL4-F1
#
_entry.id   AF-A0A953EDL4-F1
#
_cell.length_a   1.000
_cell.length_b   1.000
_cell.length_c   1.000
_cell.angle_alpha   90.00
_cell.angle_beta   90.00
_cell.angle_gamma   90.00
#
_symmetry.space_group_name_H-M   'P 1'
#
loop_
_entity.id
_entity.type
_entity.pdbx_description
1 polymer ?
#
loop_
_entity_poly.entity_id
_entity_poly.type
_entity_poly.pdbx_seq_one_letter_code
_entity_poly.pdbx_strand_id
1 'polypeptide(L)'
;VICVTPTGLVPQAGPAAWTGASLTPADWMLPVGAEQAAELAAAAQSGRRPERAEDAPLPQFAPLLQMVAERLEHGRGFVLLRGLSPEQLGPQGAEAALLVLAAHLGTALAQDETGTLIGSLAGPTAGAEEPARFHADPADVVALFCLRQPKEGGSVTLVSAPALHNALLKSDRAALAVLHSPLPHRAVRRGPLAAPLEPDTEAPCMLPVFSTASGAFVGRYDRQAMPDPLPEPAQVAALAALDAAAAAPGQALSIPLHAGDLLLYNPQLVWKRAAAGEARPAGEADRHLLRLWLATPLSRALPESFRAVFGETAAGARRGGVPTADRMVGG
;
A
#
# COMPACT_ATOMS: atom_id res chain seq x y z
N VAL A 1 -11.31 37.36 -3.86
CA VAL A 1 -12.15 36.13 -3.72
C VAL A 1 -11.95 35.32 -4.99
N ILE A 2 -11.02 34.36 -4.98
CA ILE A 2 -10.87 33.44 -6.11
C ILE A 2 -11.98 32.41 -5.95
N CYS A 3 -13.06 32.55 -6.72
CA CYS A 3 -14.07 31.51 -6.86
C CYS A 3 -13.41 30.31 -7.54
N VAL A 4 -12.90 29.37 -6.75
CA VAL A 4 -12.64 28.02 -7.21
C VAL A 4 -14.01 27.39 -7.42
N THR A 5 -14.46 27.34 -8.68
CA THR A 5 -15.61 26.51 -9.07
C THR A 5 -15.42 25.12 -8.48
N PRO A 6 -16.42 24.53 -7.79
CA PRO A 6 -16.29 23.17 -7.29
C PRO A 6 -16.12 22.26 -8.51
N THR A 7 -14.94 21.67 -8.65
CA THR A 7 -14.73 20.54 -9.56
C THR A 7 -15.79 19.51 -9.18
N GLY A 8 -16.77 19.29 -10.04
CA GLY A 8 -17.93 18.47 -9.70
C GLY A 8 -17.46 17.08 -9.25
N LEU A 9 -18.01 16.56 -8.15
CA LEU A 9 -17.82 15.17 -7.76
C LEU A 9 -18.38 14.29 -8.88
N VAL A 10 -17.49 13.64 -9.62
CA VAL A 10 -17.79 12.79 -10.77
C VAL A 10 -17.44 11.32 -10.47
N PRO A 11 -18.18 10.36 -11.07
CA PRO A 11 -17.84 8.95 -10.95
C PRO A 11 -16.43 8.68 -11.50
N GLN A 12 -15.69 7.82 -10.80
CA GLN A 12 -14.40 7.31 -11.24
C GLN A 12 -14.62 6.12 -12.18
N ALA A 13 -13.93 6.13 -13.31
CA ALA A 13 -13.99 5.07 -14.31
C ALA A 13 -12.63 4.37 -14.46
N GLY A 14 -12.59 3.31 -15.26
CA GLY A 14 -11.38 2.57 -15.57
C GLY A 14 -11.11 1.38 -14.65
N PRO A 15 -9.99 0.67 -14.89
CA PRO A 15 -9.73 -0.64 -14.29
C PRO A 15 -9.53 -0.60 -12.78
N ALA A 16 -9.17 0.55 -12.19
CA ALA A 16 -8.99 0.70 -10.75
C ALA A 16 -10.32 0.76 -9.97
N ALA A 17 -11.46 1.01 -10.63
CA ALA A 17 -12.78 1.10 -10.02
C ALA A 17 -13.50 -0.27 -10.01
N TRP A 18 -12.97 -1.22 -9.26
CA TRP A 18 -13.49 -2.59 -9.13
C TRP A 18 -14.13 -2.85 -7.76
N THR A 19 -15.02 -3.83 -7.68
CA THR A 19 -15.49 -4.42 -6.41
C THR A 19 -14.99 -5.85 -6.27
N GLY A 20 -14.86 -6.36 -5.05
CA GLY A 20 -14.43 -7.75 -4.83
C GLY A 20 -15.29 -8.78 -5.56
N ALA A 21 -16.60 -8.56 -5.60
CA ALA A 21 -17.54 -9.44 -6.32
C ALA A 21 -17.39 -9.41 -7.86
N SER A 22 -16.71 -8.39 -8.40
CA SER A 22 -16.50 -8.24 -9.86
C SER A 22 -15.23 -8.94 -10.38
N LEU A 23 -14.41 -9.49 -9.48
CA LEU A 23 -13.09 -10.02 -9.84
C LEU A 23 -12.98 -11.53 -9.55
N THR A 24 -12.22 -12.20 -10.40
CA THR A 24 -11.82 -13.60 -10.26
C THR A 24 -10.29 -13.72 -10.10
N PRO A 25 -9.74 -14.86 -9.64
CA PRO A 25 -8.30 -15.04 -9.57
C PRO A 25 -7.54 -14.76 -10.88
N ALA A 26 -8.15 -15.02 -12.04
CA ALA A 26 -7.55 -14.74 -13.34
C ALA A 26 -7.33 -13.23 -13.60
N ASP A 27 -8.09 -12.36 -12.93
CA ASP A 27 -7.97 -10.91 -13.09
C ASP A 27 -6.74 -10.33 -12.38
N TRP A 28 -6.40 -10.89 -11.22
CA TRP A 28 -5.41 -10.30 -10.31
C TRP A 28 -4.18 -11.16 -10.05
N MET A 29 -4.19 -12.44 -10.39
CA MET A 29 -3.05 -13.34 -10.21
C MET A 29 -2.25 -13.48 -11.50
N LEU A 30 -0.92 -13.36 -11.41
CA LEU A 30 0.02 -13.70 -12.47
C LEU A 30 0.91 -14.86 -11.99
N PRO A 31 0.99 -15.97 -12.75
CA PRO A 31 1.92 -17.04 -12.43
C PRO A 31 3.36 -16.61 -12.72
N VAL A 32 4.28 -17.01 -11.84
CA VAL A 32 5.73 -16.91 -12.04
C VAL A 32 6.23 -18.28 -12.49
N GLY A 33 6.86 -18.33 -13.66
CA GLY A 33 7.43 -19.56 -14.21
C GLY A 33 8.67 -20.02 -13.44
N ALA A 34 9.00 -21.31 -13.53
CA ALA A 34 10.16 -21.89 -12.84
C ALA A 34 11.48 -21.20 -13.25
N GLU A 35 11.64 -20.85 -14.52
CA GLU A 35 12.82 -20.15 -15.04
C GLU A 35 12.96 -18.75 -14.45
N GLN A 36 11.86 -18.00 -14.34
CA GLN A 36 11.83 -16.67 -13.73
C GLN A 36 12.14 -16.74 -12.22
N ALA A 37 11.57 -17.72 -11.52
CA ALA A 37 11.83 -17.93 -10.10
C ALA A 37 13.31 -18.30 -9.84
N ALA A 38 13.88 -19.19 -10.67
CA ALA A 38 15.28 -19.59 -10.57
C ALA A 38 16.23 -18.42 -10.91
N GLU A 39 15.90 -17.60 -11.91
CA GLU A 39 16.65 -16.40 -12.28
C GLU A 39 16.70 -15.40 -11.11
N LEU A 40 15.56 -15.13 -10.47
CA LEU A 40 15.50 -14.28 -9.28
C LEU A 40 16.32 -14.84 -8.11
N ALA A 41 16.22 -16.15 -7.86
CA ALA A 41 16.96 -16.80 -6.79
C ALA A 41 18.48 -16.70 -7.01
N ALA A 42 18.95 -16.91 -8.25
CA ALA A 42 20.36 -16.76 -8.61
C ALA A 42 20.84 -15.30 -8.41
N ALA A 43 20.05 -14.30 -8.82
CA ALA A 43 20.38 -12.90 -8.60
C ALA A 43 20.46 -12.54 -7.11
N ALA A 44 19.54 -13.06 -6.30
CA ALA A 44 19.51 -12.84 -4.85
C ALA A 44 20.72 -13.45 -4.12
N GLN A 45 21.26 -14.57 -4.62
CA GLN A 45 22.42 -15.24 -4.04
C GLN A 45 23.75 -14.49 -4.27
N SER A 46 23.79 -13.49 -5.15
CA SER A 46 25.00 -12.69 -5.40
C SER A 46 25.47 -11.91 -4.16
N GLY A 47 24.59 -11.70 -3.17
CA GLY A 47 24.87 -10.97 -1.93
C GLY A 47 25.06 -9.46 -2.12
N ARG A 48 25.04 -8.96 -3.36
CA ARG A 48 25.07 -7.52 -3.66
C ARG A 48 23.64 -7.00 -3.69
N ARG A 49 23.42 -5.88 -3.02
CA ARG A 49 22.18 -5.10 -3.18
C ARG A 49 22.26 -4.31 -4.50
N PRO A 50 21.40 -4.58 -5.49
CA PRO A 50 21.34 -3.76 -6.69
C PRO A 50 20.66 -2.42 -6.39
N GLU A 51 21.12 -1.36 -7.04
CA GLU A 51 20.45 -0.06 -7.02
C GLU A 51 19.61 0.15 -8.28
N ARG A 52 20.03 -0.47 -9.39
CA ARG A 52 19.37 -0.41 -10.69
C ARG A 52 19.22 -1.80 -11.30
N ALA A 53 18.29 -1.95 -12.23
CA ALA A 53 18.03 -3.20 -12.93
C ALA A 53 19.29 -3.79 -13.59
N GLU A 54 20.21 -2.95 -14.08
CA GLU A 54 21.47 -3.41 -14.70
C GLU A 54 22.43 -4.09 -13.72
N ASP A 55 22.34 -3.78 -12.42
CA ASP A 55 23.23 -4.35 -11.40
C ASP A 55 22.84 -5.81 -11.06
N ALA A 56 21.61 -6.21 -11.38
CA ALA A 56 21.06 -7.56 -11.23
C ALA A 56 20.07 -7.86 -12.37
N PRO A 57 20.55 -8.16 -13.59
CA PRO A 57 19.70 -8.32 -14.76
C PRO A 57 18.81 -9.55 -14.64
N LEU A 58 17.53 -9.39 -15.01
CA LEU A 58 16.52 -10.45 -15.01
C LEU A 58 15.85 -10.56 -16.40
N PRO A 59 16.56 -10.99 -17.45
CA PRO A 59 16.01 -10.97 -18.82
C PRO A 59 14.71 -11.77 -18.98
N GLN A 60 14.50 -12.82 -18.18
CA GLN A 60 13.28 -13.64 -18.26
C GLN A 60 12.15 -13.08 -17.38
N PHE A 61 12.47 -12.50 -16.22
CA PHE A 61 11.47 -11.94 -15.31
C PHE A 61 11.10 -10.48 -15.65
N ALA A 62 12.03 -9.67 -16.17
CA ALA A 62 11.81 -8.24 -16.43
C ALA A 62 10.56 -7.93 -17.25
N PRO A 63 10.19 -8.69 -18.31
CA PRO A 63 8.92 -8.45 -19.03
C PRO A 63 7.68 -8.56 -18.13
N LEU A 64 7.66 -9.53 -17.22
CA LEU A 64 6.57 -9.69 -16.26
C LEU A 64 6.58 -8.55 -15.23
N LEU A 65 7.74 -8.05 -14.81
CA LEU A 65 7.84 -6.90 -13.90
C LEU A 65 7.38 -5.59 -14.54
N GLN A 66 7.63 -5.39 -15.84
CA GLN A 66 7.06 -4.27 -16.60
C GLN A 66 5.54 -4.34 -16.64
N MET A 67 4.97 -5.52 -16.89
CA MET A 67 3.51 -5.73 -16.83
C MET A 67 2.95 -5.46 -15.42
N VAL A 68 3.68 -5.84 -14.37
CA VAL A 68 3.32 -5.55 -12.98
C VAL A 68 3.27 -4.05 -12.73
N ALA A 69 4.30 -3.31 -13.14
CA ALA A 69 4.35 -1.85 -12.95
C ALA A 69 3.18 -1.13 -13.64
N GLU A 70 2.85 -1.52 -14.87
CA GLU A 70 1.68 -1.00 -15.59
C GLU A 70 0.35 -1.34 -14.88
N ARG A 71 0.20 -2.56 -14.36
CA ARG A 71 -1.00 -2.96 -13.61
C ARG A 71 -1.19 -2.19 -12.31
N LEU A 72 -0.08 -1.83 -11.64
CA LEU A 72 -0.09 -1.09 -10.39
C LEU A 72 -0.47 0.38 -10.58
N GLU A 73 -0.06 1.01 -11.68
CA GLU A 73 -0.37 2.42 -11.92
C GLU A 73 -1.64 2.61 -12.77
N HIS A 74 -1.71 1.95 -13.92
CA HIS A 74 -2.75 2.18 -14.93
C HIS A 74 -3.83 1.08 -14.94
N GLY A 75 -3.61 -0.01 -14.19
CA GLY A 75 -4.53 -1.13 -14.10
C GLY A 75 -5.44 -1.09 -12.86
N ARG A 76 -5.59 -2.25 -12.22
CA ARG A 76 -6.44 -2.41 -11.02
C ARG A 76 -5.80 -1.82 -9.75
N GLY A 77 -4.53 -1.42 -9.81
CA GLY A 77 -3.81 -0.92 -8.65
C GLY A 77 -3.23 -2.02 -7.76
N PHE A 78 -3.34 -3.29 -8.13
CA PHE A 78 -2.73 -4.41 -7.41
C PHE A 78 -2.53 -5.63 -8.31
N VAL A 79 -1.66 -6.55 -7.87
CA VAL A 79 -1.39 -7.83 -8.52
C VAL A 79 -0.78 -8.82 -7.52
N LEU A 80 -1.13 -10.10 -7.64
CA LEU A 80 -0.48 -11.20 -6.94
C LEU A 80 0.43 -11.96 -7.90
N LEU A 81 1.73 -12.02 -7.61
CA LEU A 81 2.63 -12.97 -8.25
C LEU A 81 2.64 -14.26 -7.45
N ARG A 82 2.38 -15.39 -8.11
CA ARG A 82 2.35 -16.72 -7.48
C ARG A 82 3.33 -17.67 -8.15
N GLY A 83 4.18 -18.33 -7.36
CA GLY A 83 5.14 -19.32 -7.86
C GLY A 83 6.58 -19.08 -7.43
N LEU A 84 6.86 -18.07 -6.59
CA LEU A 84 8.17 -17.95 -5.94
C LEU A 84 8.30 -19.03 -4.86
N SER A 85 9.53 -19.49 -4.61
CA SER A 85 9.80 -20.48 -3.55
C SER A 85 10.65 -19.86 -2.44
N PRO A 86 10.06 -19.55 -1.26
CA PRO A 86 10.81 -19.07 -0.11
C PRO A 86 11.89 -20.05 0.34
N GLU A 87 11.66 -21.35 0.15
CA GLU A 87 12.62 -22.41 0.49
C GLU A 87 13.89 -22.33 -0.37
N GLN A 88 13.74 -22.06 -1.67
CA GLN A 88 14.87 -21.90 -2.59
C GLN A 88 15.63 -20.58 -2.38
N LEU A 89 14.94 -19.56 -1.88
CA LEU A 89 15.55 -18.28 -1.52
C LEU A 89 16.28 -18.36 -0.17
N GLY A 90 15.79 -19.17 0.76
CA GLY A 90 16.23 -19.14 2.15
C GLY A 90 15.84 -17.82 2.86
N PRO A 91 16.07 -17.71 4.18
CA PRO A 91 15.59 -16.57 4.96
C PRO A 91 16.17 -15.23 4.52
N GLN A 92 17.49 -15.17 4.32
CA GLN A 92 18.18 -13.95 3.88
C GLN A 92 18.02 -13.70 2.37
N GLY A 93 17.84 -14.75 1.57
CA GLY A 93 17.64 -14.59 0.13
C GLY A 93 16.24 -14.08 -0.22
N ALA A 94 15.25 -14.22 0.67
CA ALA A 94 13.94 -13.59 0.48
C ALA A 94 14.02 -12.06 0.50
N GLU A 95 14.78 -11.50 1.45
CA GLU A 95 15.03 -10.05 1.51
C GLU A 95 15.85 -9.59 0.31
N ALA A 96 16.90 -10.32 -0.04
CA ALA A 96 17.72 -10.01 -1.21
C ALA A 96 16.90 -10.07 -2.52
N ALA A 97 16.03 -11.06 -2.69
CA ALA A 97 15.13 -11.16 -3.82
C ALA A 97 14.17 -9.97 -3.91
N LEU A 98 13.62 -9.50 -2.80
CA LEU A 98 12.81 -8.29 -2.77
C LEU A 98 13.59 -7.05 -3.20
N LEU A 99 14.87 -6.94 -2.81
CA LEU A 99 15.73 -5.83 -3.23
C LEU A 99 16.12 -5.93 -4.71
N VAL A 100 16.30 -7.13 -5.25
CA VAL A 100 16.48 -7.34 -6.71
C VAL A 100 15.22 -6.88 -7.45
N LEU A 101 14.03 -7.33 -7.01
CA LEU A 101 12.76 -6.89 -7.60
C LEU A 101 12.55 -5.37 -7.49
N ALA A 102 12.96 -4.78 -6.36
CA ALA A 102 12.91 -3.33 -6.15
C ALA A 102 13.65 -2.59 -7.27
N ALA A 103 14.86 -3.01 -7.60
CA ALA A 103 15.70 -2.37 -8.61
C ALA A 103 15.10 -2.39 -10.04
N HIS A 104 14.13 -3.28 -10.31
CA HIS A 104 13.39 -3.35 -11.57
C HIS A 104 12.06 -2.58 -11.54
N LEU A 105 11.47 -2.39 -10.36
CA LEU A 105 10.16 -1.73 -10.21
C LEU A 105 10.27 -0.26 -9.76
N GLY A 106 11.40 0.14 -9.18
CA GLY A 106 11.63 1.48 -8.66
C GLY A 106 12.77 1.56 -7.65
N THR A 107 12.58 2.29 -6.56
CA THR A 107 13.57 2.49 -5.51
C THR A 107 13.00 2.07 -4.16
N ALA A 108 13.69 1.16 -3.46
CA ALA A 108 13.35 0.77 -2.10
C ALA A 108 13.40 1.97 -1.15
N LEU A 109 12.37 2.08 -0.31
CA LEU A 109 12.20 3.17 0.65
C LEU A 109 12.46 2.67 2.07
N ALA A 110 13.05 3.54 2.88
CA ALA A 110 13.23 3.29 4.31
C ALA A 110 11.87 3.24 5.02
N GLN A 111 11.75 2.33 5.98
CA GLN A 111 10.53 2.11 6.77
C GLN A 111 10.69 2.61 8.21
N ASP A 112 11.90 3.01 8.60
CA ASP A 112 12.24 3.58 9.89
C ASP A 112 13.45 4.53 9.76
N GLU A 113 13.81 5.18 10.86
CA GLU A 113 14.89 6.17 10.91
C GLU A 113 16.28 5.52 10.72
N THR A 114 16.41 4.22 10.97
CA THR A 114 17.67 3.46 10.77
C THR A 114 17.90 3.08 9.32
N GLY A 115 16.92 3.33 8.44
CA GLY A 115 17.04 3.05 7.01
C GLY A 115 16.70 1.62 6.63
N THR A 116 15.96 0.88 7.48
CA THR A 116 15.52 -0.48 7.19
C THR A 116 14.61 -0.48 5.96
N LEU A 117 14.95 -1.26 4.94
CA LEU A 117 14.22 -1.30 3.67
C LEU A 117 13.18 -2.41 3.61
N ILE A 118 13.41 -3.50 4.35
CA ILE A 118 12.51 -4.65 4.42
C ILE A 118 11.98 -4.74 5.84
N GLY A 119 10.67 -4.55 6.00
CA GLY A 119 9.98 -4.69 7.27
C GLY A 119 9.52 -6.14 7.46
N SER A 120 9.77 -6.72 8.63
CA SER A 120 9.17 -8.01 9.00
C SER A 120 7.82 -7.76 9.66
N LEU A 121 6.78 -8.41 9.15
CA LEU A 121 5.43 -8.37 9.70
C LEU A 121 5.05 -9.76 10.21
N ALA A 122 5.02 -9.91 11.53
CA ALA A 122 4.39 -11.05 12.18
C ALA A 122 2.85 -10.93 12.09
N GLY A 123 2.16 -12.06 12.21
CA GLY A 123 0.70 -12.08 12.36
C GLY A 123 0.22 -11.27 13.57
N PRO A 124 -1.04 -10.81 13.56
CA PRO A 124 -1.63 -10.23 14.75
C PRO A 124 -1.54 -11.22 15.92
N THR A 125 -1.30 -10.72 17.12
CA THR A 125 -1.36 -11.53 18.33
C THR A 125 -2.79 -12.05 18.51
N ALA A 126 -2.92 -13.34 18.81
CA ALA A 126 -4.24 -13.96 19.03
C ALA A 126 -5.00 -13.19 20.12
N GLY A 127 -6.25 -12.78 19.83
CA GLY A 127 -7.10 -12.05 20.77
C GLY A 127 -6.95 -10.54 20.76
N ALA A 128 -6.13 -9.95 19.89
CA ALA A 128 -6.16 -8.51 19.63
C ALA A 128 -7.40 -8.14 18.81
N GLU A 129 -8.47 -7.71 19.50
CA GLU A 129 -9.61 -7.03 18.88
C GLU A 129 -9.21 -5.60 18.50
N GLU A 130 -8.36 -5.45 17.48
CA GLU A 130 -8.23 -4.15 16.84
C GLU A 130 -9.32 -4.02 15.75
N PRO A 131 -10.10 -2.92 15.75
CA PRO A 131 -11.01 -2.66 14.66
C PRO A 131 -10.22 -2.70 13.35
N ALA A 132 -10.81 -3.27 12.31
CA ALA A 132 -10.20 -3.38 11.01
C ALA A 132 -9.96 -1.98 10.42
N ARG A 133 -8.78 -1.40 10.68
CA ARG A 133 -8.40 -0.06 10.26
C ARG A 133 -7.76 -0.13 8.87
N PHE A 134 -8.06 0.85 8.03
CA PHE A 134 -7.35 1.07 6.78
C PHE A 134 -6.01 1.72 7.08
N HIS A 135 -4.98 1.21 6.42
CA HIS A 135 -3.62 1.72 6.50
C HIS A 135 -3.16 2.08 5.09
N ALA A 136 -2.59 3.27 4.95
CA ALA A 136 -2.00 3.72 3.71
C ALA A 136 -0.53 4.02 3.94
N ASP A 137 0.34 3.10 3.51
CA ASP A 137 1.78 3.29 3.59
C ASP A 137 2.22 4.52 2.77
N PRO A 138 3.26 5.27 3.19
CA PRO A 138 3.81 6.41 2.46
C PRO A 138 4.72 5.93 1.32
N ALA A 139 4.16 5.24 0.34
CA ALA A 139 4.87 4.67 -0.82
C ALA A 139 4.02 4.79 -2.09
N ASP A 140 4.63 4.58 -3.26
CA ASP A 140 3.89 4.43 -4.52
C ASP A 140 3.46 2.97 -4.75
N VAL A 141 4.27 2.02 -4.27
CA VAL A 141 3.96 0.59 -4.29
C VAL A 141 4.36 -0.02 -2.96
N VAL A 142 3.50 -0.89 -2.45
CA VAL A 142 3.77 -1.76 -1.31
C VAL A 142 3.79 -3.20 -1.80
N ALA A 143 4.85 -3.92 -1.48
CA ALA A 143 5.02 -5.34 -1.73
C ALA A 143 4.96 -6.11 -0.42
N LEU A 144 4.14 -7.18 -0.38
CA LEU A 144 4.01 -8.11 0.73
C LEU A 144 4.38 -9.51 0.25
N PHE A 145 5.54 -10.00 0.68
CA PHE A 145 6.00 -11.34 0.36
C PHE A 145 5.65 -12.30 1.50
N CYS A 146 4.89 -13.34 1.18
CA CYS A 146 4.47 -14.32 2.15
C CYS A 146 5.53 -15.41 2.35
N LEU A 147 6.15 -15.45 3.52
CA LEU A 147 7.07 -16.53 3.90
C LEU A 147 6.32 -17.70 4.52
N ARG A 148 5.38 -17.39 5.42
CA ARG A 148 4.55 -18.37 6.13
C ARG A 148 3.18 -17.77 6.45
N GLN A 149 2.15 -18.60 6.45
CA GLN A 149 0.79 -18.26 6.87
C GLN A 149 0.17 -19.45 7.63
N PRO A 150 -0.73 -19.21 8.59
CA PRO A 150 -1.64 -20.24 9.08
C PRO A 150 -2.52 -20.78 7.94
N LYS A 151 -3.01 -22.01 8.10
CA LYS A 151 -3.93 -22.67 7.16
C LYS A 151 -5.27 -21.95 7.10
N GLU A 152 -5.74 -21.43 8.24
CA GLU A 152 -6.95 -20.61 8.36
C GLU A 152 -6.58 -19.14 8.66
N GLY A 153 -7.40 -18.17 8.21
CA GLY A 153 -7.13 -16.75 8.46
C GLY A 153 -5.98 -16.13 7.65
N GLY A 154 -5.32 -16.89 6.77
CA GLY A 154 -4.18 -16.46 5.93
C GLY A 154 -4.48 -15.45 4.82
N SER A 155 -5.66 -14.82 4.83
CA SER A 155 -6.08 -13.91 3.76
C SER A 155 -5.63 -12.45 3.98
N VAL A 156 -5.57 -11.70 2.87
CA VAL A 156 -5.52 -10.24 2.86
C VAL A 156 -6.82 -9.72 2.26
N THR A 157 -7.39 -8.70 2.89
CA THR A 157 -8.57 -8.00 2.37
C THR A 157 -8.17 -6.68 1.72
N LEU A 158 -8.57 -6.47 0.48
CA LEU A 158 -8.34 -5.25 -0.30
C LEU A 158 -9.67 -4.59 -0.67
N VAL A 159 -9.67 -3.25 -0.75
CA VAL A 159 -10.78 -2.45 -1.30
C VAL A 159 -10.24 -1.45 -2.31
N SER A 160 -11.02 -1.17 -3.35
CA SER A 160 -10.73 -0.12 -4.33
C SER A 160 -11.19 1.24 -3.80
N ALA A 161 -10.25 2.18 -3.66
CA ALA A 161 -10.57 3.55 -3.29
C ALA A 161 -11.47 4.26 -4.33
N PRO A 162 -11.24 4.13 -5.66
CA PRO A 162 -12.17 4.65 -6.66
C PRO A 162 -13.58 4.05 -6.57
N ALA A 163 -13.71 2.77 -6.25
CA ALA A 163 -15.02 2.14 -6.10
C ALA A 163 -15.75 2.62 -4.83
N LEU A 164 -15.04 2.84 -3.72
CA LEU A 164 -15.60 3.45 -2.51
C LEU A 164 -16.04 4.89 -2.74
N HIS A 165 -15.24 5.66 -3.49
CA HIS A 165 -15.65 6.99 -3.94
C HIS A 165 -16.98 6.94 -4.70
N ASN A 166 -17.15 6.00 -5.64
CA ASN A 166 -18.39 5.84 -6.40
C ASN A 166 -19.57 5.36 -5.55
N ALA A 167 -19.33 4.47 -4.59
CA ALA A 167 -20.34 4.02 -3.64
C ALA A 167 -20.89 5.20 -2.83
N LEU A 168 -19.99 6.02 -2.26
CA LEU A 168 -20.35 7.22 -1.52
C LEU A 168 -21.02 8.28 -2.40
N LEU A 169 -20.57 8.45 -3.64
CA LEU A 169 -21.21 9.35 -4.59
C LEU A 169 -22.69 9.03 -4.79
N LYS A 170 -23.04 7.74 -4.72
CA LYS A 170 -24.41 7.24 -4.86
C LYS A 170 -25.19 7.27 -3.54
N SER A 171 -24.57 6.90 -2.42
CA SER A 171 -25.26 6.74 -1.14
C SER A 171 -25.28 7.99 -0.27
N ASP A 172 -24.20 8.76 -0.26
CA ASP A 172 -24.03 9.96 0.57
C ASP A 172 -23.03 10.95 -0.06
N ARG A 173 -23.55 11.76 -1.00
CA ARG A 173 -22.75 12.78 -1.70
C ARG A 173 -22.24 13.87 -0.77
N ALA A 174 -22.90 14.13 0.36
CA ALA A 174 -22.48 15.14 1.33
C ALA A 174 -21.25 14.65 2.11
N ALA A 175 -21.27 13.41 2.60
CA ALA A 175 -20.09 12.76 3.19
C ALA A 175 -18.92 12.74 2.21
N LEU A 176 -19.17 12.40 0.93
CA LEU A 176 -18.13 12.42 -0.09
C LEU A 176 -17.49 13.81 -0.24
N ALA A 177 -18.28 14.89 -0.22
CA ALA A 177 -17.76 16.25 -0.30
C ALA A 177 -16.84 16.60 0.89
N VAL A 178 -17.17 16.12 2.09
CA VAL A 178 -16.31 16.26 3.27
C VAL A 178 -14.99 15.51 3.09
N LEU A 179 -15.01 14.30 2.50
CA LEU A 179 -13.80 13.49 2.26
C LEU A 179 -12.88 14.05 1.16
N HIS A 180 -13.37 14.98 0.33
CA HIS A 180 -12.55 15.79 -0.59
C HIS A 180 -12.00 17.06 0.06
N SER A 181 -12.46 17.41 1.26
CA SER A 181 -11.92 18.53 2.04
C SER A 181 -10.72 18.08 2.88
N PRO A 182 -9.79 18.97 3.24
CA PRO A 182 -8.65 18.58 4.07
C PRO A 182 -9.07 18.12 5.49
N LEU A 183 -8.63 16.94 5.91
CA LEU A 183 -8.81 16.38 7.26
C LEU A 183 -7.46 16.32 8.00
N PRO A 184 -7.45 16.45 9.34
CA PRO A 184 -6.21 16.43 10.11
C PRO A 184 -5.60 15.02 10.16
N HIS A 185 -4.30 14.94 9.89
CA HIS A 185 -3.47 13.75 9.97
C HIS A 185 -2.17 14.08 10.71
N ARG A 186 -1.63 13.12 11.44
CA ARG A 186 -0.28 13.17 12.01
C ARG A 186 0.73 13.10 10.86
N ALA A 187 1.74 13.97 10.88
CA ALA A 187 2.80 13.94 9.88
C ALA A 187 3.64 12.66 10.02
N VAL A 188 3.99 12.03 8.91
CA VAL A 188 4.87 10.85 8.89
C VAL A 188 6.31 11.34 8.97
N ARG A 189 6.78 11.63 10.18
CA ARG A 189 8.20 11.98 10.45
C ARG A 189 9.00 10.81 11.00
N ARG A 190 8.32 9.82 11.57
CA ARG A 190 8.95 8.64 12.19
C ARG A 190 8.26 7.36 11.72
N GLY A 191 9.01 6.27 11.64
CA GLY A 191 8.49 4.99 11.14
C GLY A 191 7.38 4.39 12.02
N PRO A 192 6.68 3.34 11.54
CA PRO A 192 5.57 2.71 12.25
C PRO A 192 5.93 2.15 13.64
N LEU A 193 7.22 1.96 13.92
CA LEU A 193 7.76 1.46 15.19
C LEU A 193 8.21 2.58 16.14
N ALA A 194 8.07 3.85 15.76
CA ALA A 194 8.46 4.95 16.61
C ALA A 194 7.52 5.08 17.82
N ALA A 195 8.08 5.35 18.99
CA ALA A 195 7.31 5.65 20.19
C ALA A 195 6.32 6.80 19.89
N PRO A 196 5.08 6.74 20.43
CA PRO A 196 4.12 7.82 20.28
C PRO A 196 4.77 9.16 20.65
N LEU A 197 4.58 10.18 19.80
CA LEU A 197 4.92 11.54 20.19
C LEU A 197 4.07 11.94 21.41
N GLU A 198 4.66 12.72 22.31
CA GLU A 198 3.88 13.52 23.25
C GLU A 198 2.86 14.34 22.45
N PRO A 199 1.56 14.30 22.79
CA PRO A 199 0.45 14.68 21.91
C PRO A 199 0.42 16.13 21.39
N ASP A 200 1.29 17.02 21.88
CA ASP A 200 1.09 18.47 21.80
C ASP A 200 2.19 19.31 21.12
N THR A 201 3.19 18.70 20.46
CA THR A 201 4.33 19.51 19.95
C THR A 201 4.33 19.83 18.44
N GLU A 202 3.50 19.21 17.60
CA GLU A 202 3.53 19.47 16.15
C GLU A 202 2.12 19.59 15.54
N ALA A 203 1.90 20.63 14.71
CA ALA A 203 0.62 20.87 14.05
C ALA A 203 0.28 19.73 13.06
N PRO A 204 -0.99 19.31 12.97
CA PRO A 204 -1.39 18.26 12.04
C PRO A 204 -1.22 18.71 10.58
N CYS A 205 -0.88 17.77 9.70
CA CYS A 205 -0.99 17.98 8.27
C CYS A 205 -2.44 17.81 7.81
N MET A 206 -2.87 18.60 6.82
CA MET A 206 -4.26 18.62 6.37
C MET A 206 -4.35 17.96 4.99
N LEU A 207 -4.93 16.76 4.94
CA LEU A 207 -4.98 15.93 3.74
C LEU A 207 -6.42 15.51 3.46
N PRO A 208 -6.91 15.62 2.22
CA PRO A 208 -8.16 15.00 1.84
C PRO A 208 -8.01 13.48 1.71
N VAL A 209 -9.10 12.75 1.95
CA VAL A 209 -9.15 11.29 1.76
C VAL A 209 -9.24 10.95 0.27
N PHE A 210 -10.01 11.72 -0.47
CA PHE A 210 -10.13 11.62 -1.93
C PHE A 210 -9.70 12.92 -2.59
N SER A 211 -8.99 12.83 -3.70
CA SER A 211 -8.51 13.99 -4.44
C SER A 211 -8.21 13.64 -5.89
N THR A 212 -7.78 14.64 -6.64
CA THR A 212 -7.31 14.45 -8.02
C THR A 212 -6.08 15.33 -8.22
N ALA A 213 -5.06 14.78 -8.87
CA ALA A 213 -3.85 15.49 -9.23
C ALA A 213 -3.53 15.22 -10.70
N SER A 214 -3.36 16.28 -11.50
CA SER A 214 -3.13 16.17 -12.95
C SER A 214 -4.14 15.28 -13.68
N GLY A 215 -5.41 15.29 -13.24
CA GLY A 215 -6.49 14.46 -13.81
C GLY A 215 -6.53 13.00 -13.32
N ALA A 216 -5.55 12.55 -12.53
CA ALA A 216 -5.55 11.21 -11.95
C ALA A 216 -6.18 11.21 -10.54
N PHE A 217 -7.02 10.22 -10.27
CA PHE A 217 -7.58 9.98 -8.94
C PHE A 217 -6.50 9.64 -7.93
N VAL A 218 -6.61 10.18 -6.71
CA VAL A 218 -5.73 9.86 -5.58
C VAL A 218 -6.59 9.65 -4.34
N GLY A 219 -6.55 8.44 -3.78
CA GLY A 219 -7.18 8.11 -2.51
C GLY A 219 -6.13 7.80 -1.43
N ARG A 220 -6.26 8.38 -0.25
CA ARG A 220 -5.44 8.02 0.91
C ARG A 220 -6.31 7.94 2.15
N TYR A 221 -6.30 6.79 2.79
CA TYR A 221 -6.98 6.61 4.06
C TYR A 221 -6.09 5.82 5.03
N ASP A 222 -5.54 6.54 6.00
CA ASP A 222 -4.77 5.99 7.11
C ASP A 222 -5.48 6.40 8.41
N ARG A 223 -6.27 5.47 8.96
CA ARG A 223 -7.09 5.76 10.14
C ARG A 223 -6.24 5.89 11.41
N GLN A 224 -5.04 5.32 11.45
CA GLN A 224 -4.11 5.44 12.59
C GLN A 224 -3.41 6.80 12.62
N ALA A 225 -3.21 7.41 11.45
CA ALA A 225 -2.67 8.76 11.36
C ALA A 225 -3.68 9.86 11.72
N MET A 226 -4.98 9.57 11.76
CA MET A 226 -6.01 10.57 12.08
C MET A 226 -6.33 10.64 13.59
N PRO A 227 -6.65 11.82 14.15
CA PRO A 227 -7.20 11.95 15.49
C PRO A 227 -8.49 11.11 15.67
N ASP A 228 -8.72 10.63 16.89
CA ASP A 228 -9.91 9.88 17.26
C ASP A 228 -10.46 10.39 18.61
N PRO A 229 -11.61 11.10 18.64
CA PRO A 229 -12.44 11.48 17.50
C PRO A 229 -11.82 12.60 16.65
N LEU A 230 -12.35 12.81 15.44
CA LEU A 230 -12.05 13.99 14.64
C LEU A 230 -12.74 15.24 15.23
N PRO A 231 -12.19 16.46 14.99
CA PRO A 231 -12.70 17.68 15.61
C PRO A 231 -14.13 18.04 15.20
N GLU A 232 -14.49 17.82 13.93
CA GLU A 232 -15.78 18.25 13.37
C GLU A 232 -16.75 17.07 13.26
N PRO A 233 -18.01 17.19 13.74
CA PRO A 233 -19.01 16.12 13.64
C PRO A 233 -19.26 15.64 12.21
N ALA A 234 -19.20 16.55 11.23
CA ALA A 234 -19.36 16.20 9.82
C ALA A 234 -18.22 15.31 9.29
N GLN A 235 -16.99 15.47 9.80
CA GLN A 235 -15.86 14.62 9.44
C GLN A 235 -16.02 13.22 10.04
N VAL A 236 -16.47 13.13 11.30
CA VAL A 236 -16.77 11.86 11.96
C VAL A 236 -17.85 11.09 11.19
N ALA A 237 -18.95 11.76 10.83
CA ALA A 237 -20.03 11.17 10.04
C ALA A 237 -19.55 10.71 8.65
N ALA A 238 -18.68 11.49 8.00
CA ALA A 238 -18.15 11.15 6.69
C ALA A 238 -17.23 9.92 6.73
N LEU A 239 -16.38 9.78 7.75
CA LEU A 239 -15.58 8.57 7.95
C LEU A 239 -16.46 7.35 8.26
N ALA A 240 -17.50 7.51 9.09
CA ALA A 240 -18.43 6.44 9.37
C ALA A 240 -19.16 5.96 8.09
N ALA A 241 -19.55 6.89 7.20
CA ALA A 241 -20.11 6.55 5.90
C ALA A 241 -19.12 5.80 5.01
N LEU A 242 -17.84 6.20 5.02
CA LEU A 242 -16.76 5.50 4.28
C LEU A 242 -16.55 4.07 4.81
N ASP A 243 -16.48 3.90 6.13
CA ASP A 243 -16.31 2.59 6.76
C ASP A 243 -17.51 1.68 6.45
N ALA A 244 -18.74 2.23 6.49
CA ALA A 244 -19.95 1.50 6.09
C ALA A 244 -19.93 1.10 4.60
N ALA A 245 -19.50 2.00 3.70
CA ALA A 245 -19.36 1.69 2.28
C ALA A 245 -18.33 0.57 2.05
N ALA A 246 -17.23 0.56 2.81
CA ALA A 246 -16.21 -0.47 2.72
C ALA A 246 -16.62 -1.82 3.34
N ALA A 247 -17.52 -1.80 4.31
CA ALA A 247 -18.12 -3.00 4.91
C ALA A 247 -19.25 -3.62 4.07
N ALA A 248 -19.74 -2.92 3.04
CA ALA A 248 -20.84 -3.40 2.21
C ALA A 248 -20.50 -4.75 1.53
N PRO A 249 -21.45 -5.71 1.48
CA PRO A 249 -21.23 -7.01 0.86
C PRO A 249 -20.75 -6.89 -0.61
N GLY A 250 -19.72 -7.65 -0.96
CA GLY A 250 -19.14 -7.66 -2.31
C GLY A 250 -18.18 -6.49 -2.61
N GLN A 251 -18.04 -5.50 -1.73
CA GLN A 251 -17.12 -4.39 -1.94
C GLN A 251 -15.65 -4.83 -1.80
N ALA A 252 -15.34 -5.57 -0.74
CA ALA A 252 -13.98 -6.02 -0.45
C ALA A 252 -13.63 -7.32 -1.19
N LEU A 253 -12.39 -7.40 -1.66
CA LEU A 253 -11.78 -8.61 -2.21
C LEU A 253 -10.95 -9.29 -1.11
N SER A 254 -11.21 -10.58 -0.86
CA SER A 254 -10.38 -11.40 0.01
C SER A 254 -9.49 -12.32 -0.81
N ILE A 255 -8.17 -12.24 -0.59
CA ILE A 255 -7.16 -13.00 -1.31
C ILE A 255 -6.47 -13.95 -0.32
N PRO A 256 -6.56 -15.27 -0.50
CA PRO A 256 -5.74 -16.22 0.26
C PRO A 256 -4.28 -16.12 -0.18
N LEU A 257 -3.39 -15.84 0.77
CA LEU A 257 -1.95 -15.81 0.55
C LEU A 257 -1.32 -17.14 0.97
N HIS A 258 -0.46 -17.66 0.13
CA HIS A 258 0.34 -18.86 0.40
C HIS A 258 1.82 -18.49 0.48
N ALA A 259 2.64 -19.34 1.10
CA ALA A 259 4.08 -19.17 1.06
C ALA A 259 4.56 -19.05 -0.39
N GLY A 260 5.37 -18.03 -0.69
CA GLY A 260 5.83 -17.73 -2.05
C GLY A 260 4.95 -16.76 -2.85
N ASP A 261 3.79 -16.38 -2.33
CA ASP A 261 2.99 -15.33 -2.93
C ASP A 261 3.60 -13.95 -2.65
N LEU A 262 3.69 -13.12 -3.69
CA LEU A 262 4.09 -11.72 -3.61
C LEU A 262 2.92 -10.84 -4.05
N LEU A 263 2.27 -10.18 -3.09
CA LEU A 263 1.22 -9.22 -3.35
C LEU A 263 1.82 -7.82 -3.49
N LEU A 264 1.60 -7.16 -4.63
CA LEU A 264 1.94 -5.76 -4.83
C LEU A 264 0.67 -4.93 -4.97
N TYR A 265 0.62 -3.75 -4.34
CA TYR A 265 -0.48 -2.82 -4.50
C TYR A 265 -0.01 -1.36 -4.44
N ASN A 266 -0.76 -0.50 -5.11
CA ASN A 266 -0.63 0.95 -5.11
C ASN A 266 -1.54 1.53 -4.02
N PRO A 267 -1.00 2.07 -2.91
CA PRO A 267 -1.79 2.54 -1.78
C PRO A 267 -2.62 3.80 -2.09
N GLN A 268 -2.39 4.47 -3.23
CA GLN A 268 -3.22 5.58 -3.72
C GLN A 268 -4.52 5.10 -4.40
N LEU A 269 -4.60 3.82 -4.76
CA LEU A 269 -5.74 3.22 -5.47
C LEU A 269 -6.41 2.10 -4.67
N VAL A 270 -5.62 1.34 -3.91
CA VAL A 270 -6.05 0.12 -3.24
C VAL A 270 -5.68 0.20 -1.77
N TRP A 271 -6.68 0.05 -0.91
CA TRP A 271 -6.47 0.05 0.54
C TRP A 271 -6.56 -1.36 1.08
N LYS A 272 -5.57 -1.72 1.87
CA LYS A 272 -5.56 -2.98 2.62
C LYS A 272 -6.27 -2.75 3.94
N ARG A 273 -7.19 -3.65 4.27
CA ARG A 273 -7.82 -3.71 5.58
C ARG A 273 -7.01 -4.64 6.48
N ALA A 274 -6.69 -4.20 7.70
CA ALA A 274 -6.08 -5.07 8.70
C ALA A 274 -6.99 -6.27 8.97
N ALA A 275 -6.41 -7.46 9.08
CA ALA A 275 -7.15 -8.64 9.52
C ALA A 275 -7.39 -8.53 11.03
N ALA A 276 -8.60 -8.86 11.48
CA ALA A 276 -8.84 -9.05 12.92
C ALA A 276 -7.96 -10.22 13.41
N GLY A 277 -7.48 -10.15 14.65
CA GLY A 277 -6.75 -11.26 15.26
C GLY A 277 -7.67 -12.45 15.47
N GLU A 278 -7.68 -13.40 14.56
CA GLU A 278 -8.43 -14.65 14.72
C GLU A 278 -7.76 -15.54 15.79
N ALA A 279 -8.57 -16.27 16.55
CA ALA A 279 -8.07 -17.22 17.54
C ALA A 279 -7.35 -18.37 16.83
N ARG A 280 -6.04 -18.52 17.10
CA ARG A 280 -5.20 -19.54 16.47
C ARG A 280 -5.27 -20.88 17.23
N PRO A 281 -5.45 -22.02 16.55
CA PRO A 281 -5.21 -23.34 17.12
C PRO A 281 -3.76 -23.50 17.62
N ALA A 282 -3.56 -24.21 18.73
CA ALA A 282 -2.22 -24.46 19.26
C ALA A 282 -1.36 -25.26 18.25
N GLY A 283 -0.14 -24.77 17.95
CA GLY A 283 0.83 -25.45 17.08
C GLY A 283 0.82 -25.03 15.61
N GLU A 284 -0.04 -24.10 15.20
CA GLU A 284 -0.06 -23.60 13.82
C GLU A 284 1.01 -22.53 13.56
N ALA A 285 1.57 -22.47 12.35
CA ALA A 285 2.63 -21.52 12.02
C ALA A 285 2.16 -20.06 12.12
N ASP A 286 2.99 -19.21 12.73
CA ASP A 286 2.74 -17.77 12.73
C ASP A 286 2.84 -17.20 11.33
N ARG A 287 1.90 -16.31 10.98
CA ARG A 287 2.00 -15.48 9.78
C ARG A 287 3.33 -14.73 9.83
N HIS A 288 4.07 -14.80 8.73
CA HIS A 288 5.30 -14.05 8.55
C HIS A 288 5.35 -13.52 7.12
N LEU A 289 5.23 -12.20 7.00
CA LEU A 289 5.33 -11.49 5.73
C LEU A 289 6.54 -10.56 5.77
N LEU A 290 7.22 -10.40 4.63
CA LEU A 290 8.15 -9.30 4.42
C LEU A 290 7.42 -8.18 3.68
N ARG A 291 7.59 -6.94 4.14
CA ARG A 291 7.06 -5.73 3.50
C ARG A 291 8.20 -4.94 2.87
N LEU A 292 7.99 -4.49 1.65
CA LEU A 292 8.85 -3.55 0.94
C LEU A 292 8.01 -2.35 0.47
N TRP A 293 8.55 -1.15 0.62
CA TRP A 293 8.00 0.09 0.08
C TRP A 293 8.84 0.57 -1.10
N LEU A 294 8.18 1.03 -2.15
CA LEU A 294 8.83 1.51 -3.37
C LEU A 294 8.30 2.89 -3.76
N ALA A 295 9.22 3.75 -4.19
CA ALA A 295 8.91 4.84 -5.11
C ALA A 295 9.15 4.35 -6.53
N THR A 296 8.23 4.60 -7.46
CA THR A 296 8.36 4.10 -8.84
C THR A 296 8.37 5.25 -9.85
N PRO A 297 9.20 5.20 -10.91
CA PRO A 297 9.23 6.24 -11.93
C PRO A 297 7.92 6.35 -12.73
N LEU A 298 7.05 5.34 -12.69
CA LEU A 298 5.74 5.37 -13.33
C LEU A 298 4.66 6.06 -12.49
N SER A 299 4.95 6.51 -11.26
CA SER A 299 3.91 6.96 -10.34
C SER A 299 3.19 8.24 -10.79
N ARG A 300 1.88 8.32 -10.56
CA ARG A 300 1.08 9.55 -10.76
C ARG A 300 1.58 10.73 -9.95
N ALA A 301 1.20 11.95 -10.34
CA ALA A 301 1.32 13.11 -9.47
C ALA A 301 0.40 12.97 -8.23
N LEU A 302 0.79 13.59 -7.12
CA LEU A 302 -0.02 13.71 -5.90
C LEU A 302 -0.45 15.18 -5.71
N PRO A 303 -1.53 15.45 -4.96
CA PRO A 303 -1.87 16.82 -4.58
C PRO A 303 -0.77 17.46 -3.75
N GLU A 304 -0.61 18.78 -3.86
CA GLU A 304 0.48 19.48 -3.16
C GLU A 304 0.42 19.33 -1.63
N SER A 305 -0.78 19.19 -1.06
CA SER A 305 -0.95 18.91 0.38
C SER A 305 -0.26 17.63 0.84
N PHE A 306 -0.07 16.65 -0.06
CA PHE A 306 0.58 15.37 0.26
C PHE A 306 2.10 15.51 0.41
N ARG A 307 2.70 16.65 0.05
CA ARG A 307 4.13 16.92 0.24
C ARG A 307 4.58 16.72 1.69
N ALA A 308 3.71 17.03 2.66
CA ALA A 308 4.01 16.84 4.08
C ALA A 308 4.27 15.36 4.48
N VAL A 309 3.72 14.41 3.73
CA VAL A 309 3.87 12.96 3.97
C VAL A 309 4.89 12.34 3.03
N PHE A 310 4.92 12.79 1.77
CA PHE A 310 5.72 12.14 0.72
C PHE A 310 7.03 12.88 0.41
N GLY A 311 7.22 14.11 0.86
CA GLY A 311 8.38 14.97 0.55
C GLY A 311 8.36 15.55 -0.87
N GLU A 312 7.92 14.76 -1.86
CA GLU A 312 7.69 15.18 -3.24
C GLU A 312 6.33 14.74 -3.77
N THR A 313 5.79 15.50 -4.74
CA THR A 313 4.43 15.32 -5.29
C THR A 313 4.39 15.19 -6.81
N ALA A 314 5.48 15.50 -7.52
CA ALA A 314 5.57 15.34 -8.96
C ALA A 314 5.44 13.87 -9.39
N ALA A 315 4.92 13.64 -10.59
CA ALA A 315 4.85 12.30 -11.19
C ALA A 315 6.27 11.73 -11.39
N GLY A 316 6.44 10.44 -11.09
CA GLY A 316 7.72 9.73 -11.20
C GLY A 316 8.83 10.19 -10.24
N ALA A 317 8.56 11.14 -9.35
CA ALA A 317 9.55 11.61 -8.38
C ALA A 317 9.80 10.57 -7.28
N ARG A 318 11.05 10.46 -6.84
CA ARG A 318 11.39 9.63 -5.68
C ARG A 318 10.84 10.25 -4.39
N ARG A 319 9.78 9.65 -3.85
CA ARG A 319 9.00 10.18 -2.72
C ARG A 319 8.62 9.11 -1.71
N GLY A 320 8.14 9.52 -0.54
CA GLY A 320 7.70 8.63 0.54
C GLY A 320 8.85 8.02 1.35
N GLY A 321 8.51 6.99 2.11
CA GLY A 321 9.38 6.38 3.12
C GLY A 321 9.52 7.24 4.37
N VAL A 322 10.27 6.72 5.33
CA VAL A 322 10.67 7.45 6.53
C VAL A 322 11.95 8.23 6.25
N PRO A 323 12.03 9.53 6.61
CA PRO A 323 13.28 10.27 6.54
C PRO A 323 14.37 9.59 7.38
N THR A 324 15.53 9.34 6.78
CA THR A 324 16.73 8.82 7.47
C THR A 324 17.66 9.97 7.82
N ALA A 325 18.51 9.81 8.84
CA ALA A 325 19.44 10.84 9.30
C ALA A 325 20.35 11.39 8.19
N ASP A 326 20.80 10.55 7.25
CA ASP A 326 21.62 10.97 6.09
C ASP A 326 20.89 11.94 5.15
N ARG A 327 19.55 11.89 5.11
CA ARG A 327 18.73 12.76 4.25
C ARG A 327 18.48 14.14 4.86
N MET A 328 18.79 14.34 6.15
CA MET A 328 18.62 15.64 6.83
C MET A 328 19.82 16.58 6.65
N VAL A 329 20.92 16.12 6.03
CA VAL A 329 22.17 16.90 5.89
C VAL A 329 22.32 17.53 4.50
N GLY A 330 21.47 17.18 3.53
CA GLY A 330 21.54 17.72 2.16
C GLY A 330 20.38 18.66 1.83
N GLY A 331 20.55 19.95 2.12
CA GLY A 331 19.76 21.06 1.61
C GLY A 331 20.61 21.99 0.76
#